data_AF-A0A920B8K7-F1
#
_entry.id   AF-A0A920B8K7-F1
#
_cell.length_a   1.000
_cell.length_b   1.000
_cell.length_c   1.000
_cell.angle_alpha   90.00
_cell.angle_beta   90.00
_cell.angle_gamma   90.00
#
_symmetry.space_group_name_H-M   'P 1'
#
loop_
_entity.id
_entity.type
_entity.pdbx_description
1 polymer ?
#
loop_
_entity_poly.entity_id
_entity_poly.type
_entity_poly.pdbx_seq_one_letter_code
_entity_poly.pdbx_strand_id
1 'polypeptide(L)'
;MTFGKITSQLNYNNMNVAEQEPIENNQCGGWSNLTFDYDNFFISKKIDCLEIDFGGIAEGYALKKIIDMMQKEGVDDALINFGGNITSISKNHKWKTYINEPLKEIKPFREINLNNQSISTSSLYGKFINYKSVKLSHIINPKTKKLKEYQNLSVSIISNNPVYSDALSTAIISMSVDEMLEFISKNKIKAVILKKLVTKNRNNL
;
A
#
# COMPACT_ATOMS: atom_id res chain seq x y z
N MET A 1 5.86 6.96 5.35
CA MET A 1 4.77 7.52 6.18
C MET A 1 5.31 7.96 7.53
N THR A 2 4.78 9.05 8.09
CA THR A 2 5.16 9.57 9.41
C THR A 2 4.26 9.06 10.52
N PHE A 3 3.75 7.84 10.38
CA PHE A 3 2.86 7.19 11.34
C PHE A 3 3.53 5.99 12.01
N GLY A 4 4.87 5.97 12.08
CA GLY A 4 5.63 4.87 12.66
C GLY A 4 5.23 4.56 14.09
N LYS A 5 4.82 5.59 14.85
CA LYS A 5 4.38 5.41 16.23
C LYS A 5 3.12 4.56 16.33
N ILE A 6 2.25 4.67 15.32
CA ILE A 6 1.03 3.87 15.22
C ILE A 6 1.40 2.46 14.82
N THR A 7 2.18 2.31 13.75
CA THR A 7 2.48 0.99 13.18
C THR A 7 3.37 0.14 14.08
N SER A 8 4.29 0.73 14.85
CA SER A 8 5.18 0.02 15.78
C SER A 8 4.44 -0.59 16.98
N GLN A 9 3.27 -0.08 17.32
CA GLN A 9 2.43 -0.61 18.40
C GLN A 9 1.53 -1.76 17.94
N LEU A 10 1.31 -1.90 16.62
CA LEU A 10 0.45 -2.94 16.05
C LEU A 10 1.20 -4.27 15.95
N ASN A 11 0.75 -5.27 16.71
CA ASN A 11 1.25 -6.63 16.60
C ASN A 11 0.35 -7.49 15.71
N TYR A 12 0.69 -7.61 14.43
CA TYR A 12 -0.09 -8.41 13.48
C TYR A 12 0.03 -9.93 13.69
N ASN A 13 1.03 -10.40 14.46
CA ASN A 13 1.19 -11.82 14.78
C ASN A 13 0.28 -12.24 15.95
N ASN A 14 -0.23 -11.29 16.72
CA ASN A 14 -1.17 -11.55 17.82
C ASN A 14 -2.49 -10.80 17.57
N MET A 15 -3.40 -11.45 16.82
CA MET A 15 -4.62 -10.83 16.30
C MET A 15 -5.68 -10.47 17.38
N ASN A 16 -5.52 -10.96 18.61
CA ASN A 16 -6.40 -10.63 19.73
C ASN A 16 -5.81 -9.48 20.52
N VAL A 17 -6.19 -8.26 20.14
CA VAL A 17 -5.75 -7.05 20.81
C VAL A 17 -6.94 -6.37 21.46
N ALA A 18 -7.52 -7.06 22.45
CA ALA A 18 -8.64 -6.54 23.23
C ALA A 18 -8.26 -5.33 24.11
N GLU A 19 -6.95 -5.04 24.26
CA GLU A 19 -6.43 -4.09 25.25
C GLU A 19 -5.56 -2.96 24.68
N GLN A 20 -5.21 -2.96 23.38
CA GLN A 20 -4.55 -1.78 22.80
C GLN A 20 -5.62 -0.81 22.32
N GLU A 21 -5.61 0.42 22.84
CA GLU A 21 -6.36 1.50 22.23
C GLU A 21 -5.75 1.81 20.84
N PRO A 22 -6.42 1.56 19.71
CA PRO A 22 -6.03 2.08 18.42
C PRO A 22 -6.07 3.58 18.58
N ILE A 23 -4.91 4.16 18.39
CA ILE A 23 -4.53 5.42 19.00
C ILE A 23 -5.55 6.50 18.63
N GLU A 24 -6.51 6.71 19.53
CA GLU A 24 -7.36 7.88 19.50
C GLU A 24 -6.46 9.06 19.89
N ASN A 25 -6.53 10.16 19.15
CA ASN A 25 -5.71 11.36 19.38
C ASN A 25 -4.20 11.22 19.12
N ASN A 26 -3.75 10.45 18.11
CA ASN A 26 -2.32 10.45 17.75
C ASN A 26 -1.84 11.84 17.27
N GLN A 27 -1.09 12.54 18.12
CA GLN A 27 -0.44 13.81 17.75
C GLN A 27 0.96 13.62 17.13
N CYS A 28 1.54 12.42 17.27
CA CYS A 28 2.89 12.07 16.86
C CYS A 28 3.07 11.84 15.36
N GLY A 29 1.99 11.87 14.56
CA GLY A 29 2.05 11.70 13.11
C GLY A 29 1.92 13.00 12.30
N GLY A 30 2.53 13.02 11.11
CA GLY A 30 2.45 14.12 10.15
C GLY A 30 3.80 14.51 9.55
N TRP A 31 3.88 14.67 8.23
CA TRP A 31 5.13 15.05 7.55
C TRP A 31 5.57 16.48 7.88
N SER A 32 4.64 17.34 8.28
CA SER A 32 4.90 18.71 8.75
C SER A 32 5.75 18.77 10.03
N ASN A 33 5.87 17.65 10.75
CA ASN A 33 6.73 17.49 11.93
C ASN A 33 8.17 17.10 11.56
N LEU A 34 8.50 17.00 10.27
CA LEU A 34 9.87 16.86 9.79
C LEU A 34 10.42 18.21 9.34
N THR A 35 11.73 18.36 9.46
CA THR A 35 12.53 19.43 8.86
C THR A 35 13.58 18.78 7.97
N PHE A 36 13.84 19.40 6.82
CA PHE A 36 14.77 18.90 5.81
C PHE A 36 15.86 19.94 5.60
N ASP A 37 17.09 19.55 5.85
CA ASP A 37 18.28 20.27 5.43
C ASP A 37 18.84 19.54 4.21
N TYR A 38 18.58 20.12 3.04
CA TYR A 38 18.96 19.52 1.75
C TYR A 38 20.44 19.69 1.44
N ASP A 39 21.09 20.72 1.98
CA ASP A 39 22.50 21.00 1.73
C ASP A 39 23.39 20.00 2.49
N ASN A 40 22.98 19.65 3.70
CA ASN A 40 23.71 18.74 4.58
C ASN A 40 23.10 17.33 4.65
N PHE A 41 22.03 17.06 3.89
CA PHE A 41 21.30 15.79 3.88
C PHE A 41 20.79 15.33 5.27
N PHE A 42 20.38 16.27 6.12
CA PHE A 42 19.81 15.97 7.44
C PHE A 42 18.28 16.01 7.44
N ILE A 43 17.70 15.09 8.20
CA ILE A 43 16.27 15.08 8.54
C ILE A 43 16.17 15.16 10.06
N SER A 44 15.46 16.16 10.58
CA SER A 44 15.24 16.33 12.02
C SER A 44 13.75 16.33 12.34
N LYS A 45 13.40 15.78 13.51
CA LYS A 45 12.03 15.73 14.03
C LYS A 45 11.76 16.97 14.86
N LYS A 46 10.58 17.60 14.67
CA LYS A 46 10.11 18.72 15.50
C LYS A 46 9.54 18.25 16.85
N ILE A 47 9.18 16.97 16.96
CA ILE A 47 8.60 16.34 18.15
C ILE A 47 9.25 14.98 18.38
N ASP A 48 9.53 14.64 19.64
CA ASP A 48 10.29 13.44 20.00
C ASP A 48 9.57 12.14 19.64
N CYS A 49 8.24 12.12 19.80
CA CYS A 49 7.44 10.92 19.59
C CYS A 49 7.18 10.57 18.11
N LEU A 50 7.65 11.41 17.17
CA LEU A 50 7.51 11.14 15.73
C LEU A 50 8.39 9.95 15.33
N GLU A 51 7.80 8.98 14.65
CA GLU A 51 8.52 7.83 14.09
C GLU A 51 8.22 7.73 12.58
N ILE A 52 9.26 7.46 11.80
CA ILE A 52 9.16 7.30 10.33
C ILE A 52 9.02 5.80 10.04
N ASP A 53 8.05 5.47 9.20
CA ASP A 53 7.76 4.13 8.71
C ASP A 53 7.82 4.12 7.18
N PHE A 54 8.55 3.18 6.59
CA PHE A 54 8.71 3.08 5.14
C PHE A 54 7.86 1.98 4.50
N GLY A 55 6.99 1.30 5.24
CA GLY A 55 6.20 0.17 4.77
C GLY A 55 5.34 0.44 3.53
N GLY A 56 4.90 1.68 3.33
CA GLY A 56 4.14 2.08 2.12
C GLY A 56 4.97 2.53 0.91
N ILE A 57 6.30 2.36 0.93
CA ILE A 57 7.21 2.76 -0.18
C ILE A 57 8.46 1.88 -0.32
N ALA A 58 8.84 1.16 0.74
CA ALA A 58 10.10 0.43 0.84
C ALA A 58 10.20 -0.69 -0.20
N GLU A 59 9.10 -1.40 -0.47
CA GLU A 59 9.09 -2.49 -1.44
C GLU A 59 9.30 -1.97 -2.86
N GLY A 60 8.62 -0.89 -3.24
CA GLY A 60 8.82 -0.22 -4.52
C GLY A 60 10.25 0.29 -4.69
N TYR A 61 10.84 0.84 -3.62
CA TYR A 61 12.25 1.26 -3.61
C TYR A 61 13.23 0.09 -3.76
N ALA A 62 12.99 -1.02 -3.05
CA ALA A 62 13.79 -2.23 -3.20
C ALA A 62 13.71 -2.78 -4.63
N LEU A 63 12.50 -2.86 -5.20
CA LEU A 63 12.30 -3.25 -6.60
C LEU A 63 13.05 -2.35 -7.57
N LYS A 64 13.07 -1.02 -7.35
CA LYS A 64 13.86 -0.10 -8.18
C LYS A 64 15.35 -0.47 -8.15
N LYS A 65 15.91 -0.72 -6.96
CA LYS A 65 17.32 -1.11 -6.81
C LYS A 65 17.63 -2.46 -7.44
N ILE A 66 16.73 -3.42 -7.33
CA ILE A 66 16.88 -4.73 -7.97
C ILE A 66 16.89 -4.58 -9.50
N ILE A 67 15.97 -3.81 -10.08
CA ILE A 67 15.97 -3.54 -11.53
C ILE A 67 17.27 -2.89 -11.97
N ASP A 68 17.69 -1.82 -11.30
CA ASP A 68 18.89 -1.07 -11.66
C ASP A 68 20.14 -1.97 -11.63
N MET A 69 20.22 -2.86 -10.63
CA MET A 69 21.29 -3.86 -10.53
C MET A 69 21.22 -4.89 -11.66
N MET A 70 20.06 -5.50 -11.90
CA MET A 70 19.90 -6.55 -12.93
C MET A 70 20.18 -6.01 -14.33
N GLN A 71 19.74 -4.78 -14.63
CA GLN A 71 20.04 -4.13 -15.91
C GLN A 71 21.54 -3.84 -16.07
N LYS A 72 22.22 -3.46 -14.99
CA LYS A 72 23.68 -3.25 -15.00
C LYS A 72 24.45 -4.56 -15.28
N GLU A 73 23.94 -5.69 -14.78
CA GLU A 73 24.49 -7.03 -15.05
C GLU A 73 24.07 -7.61 -16.41
N GLY A 74 23.37 -6.83 -17.26
CA GLY A 74 22.99 -7.26 -18.61
C GLY A 74 21.79 -8.19 -18.66
N VAL A 75 20.94 -8.22 -17.63
CA VAL A 75 19.67 -8.95 -17.68
C VAL A 75 18.69 -8.24 -18.62
N ASP A 76 18.37 -8.90 -19.71
CA ASP A 76 17.51 -8.38 -20.77
C ASP A 76 16.01 -8.56 -20.48
N ASP A 77 15.63 -9.61 -19.77
CA ASP A 77 14.23 -9.92 -19.48
C ASP A 77 14.10 -10.53 -18.07
N ALA A 78 13.21 -9.97 -17.24
CA ALA A 78 12.91 -10.50 -15.90
C ALA A 78 11.51 -10.11 -15.42
N LEU A 79 10.90 -10.96 -14.59
CA LEU A 79 9.73 -10.64 -13.79
C LEU A 79 10.07 -10.82 -12.32
N ILE A 80 10.04 -9.73 -11.56
CA ILE A 80 10.45 -9.72 -10.16
C ILE A 80 9.19 -9.49 -9.33
N ASN A 81 8.98 -10.32 -8.32
CA ASN A 81 7.90 -10.18 -7.34
C ASN A 81 8.50 -10.01 -5.94
N PHE A 82 8.16 -8.92 -5.28
CA PHE A 82 8.57 -8.64 -3.91
C PHE A 82 7.35 -8.17 -3.11
N GLY A 83 6.91 -8.95 -2.12
CA GLY A 83 5.75 -8.60 -1.29
C GLY A 83 4.40 -8.57 -2.02
N GLY A 84 4.31 -9.08 -3.25
CA GLY A 84 3.14 -8.93 -4.12
C GLY A 84 3.19 -7.71 -5.04
N ASN A 85 4.22 -6.88 -4.89
CA ASN A 85 4.58 -5.84 -5.86
C ASN A 85 5.44 -6.46 -6.97
N ILE A 86 5.00 -6.30 -8.21
CA ILE A 86 5.60 -6.99 -9.36
C ILE A 86 6.18 -5.95 -10.32
N THR A 87 7.38 -6.18 -10.83
CA THR A 87 8.00 -5.33 -11.84
C THR A 87 8.66 -6.14 -12.93
N SER A 88 8.69 -5.61 -14.15
CA SER A 88 9.25 -6.31 -15.30
C SER A 88 10.43 -5.56 -15.94
N ILE A 89 11.40 -6.32 -16.42
CA ILE A 89 12.39 -5.94 -17.43
C ILE A 89 11.98 -6.68 -18.71
N SER A 90 11.84 -5.96 -19.81
CA SER A 90 11.17 -6.45 -21.02
C SER A 90 11.86 -5.95 -22.29
N LYS A 91 13.06 -6.46 -22.59
CA LYS A 91 13.76 -6.14 -23.83
C LYS A 91 13.24 -6.98 -24.99
N ASN A 92 13.07 -8.29 -24.79
CA ASN A 92 12.62 -9.22 -25.83
C ASN A 92 11.27 -9.88 -25.49
N HIS A 93 10.83 -9.84 -24.22
CA HIS A 93 9.63 -10.51 -23.76
C HIS A 93 8.69 -9.59 -22.98
N LYS A 94 7.39 -9.68 -23.28
CA LYS A 94 6.33 -9.06 -22.48
C LYS A 94 5.84 -10.07 -21.45
N TRP A 95 5.73 -9.64 -20.19
CA TRP A 95 5.39 -10.53 -19.10
C TRP A 95 3.89 -10.54 -18.83
N LYS A 96 3.36 -11.72 -18.50
CA LYS A 96 1.99 -11.88 -18.03
C LYS A 96 1.97 -12.01 -16.51
N THR A 97 1.06 -11.30 -15.87
CA THR A 97 0.75 -11.46 -14.45
C THR A 97 -0.74 -11.32 -14.21
N TYR A 98 -1.18 -11.60 -13.00
CA TYR A 98 -2.60 -11.58 -12.63
C TYR A 98 -2.82 -10.69 -11.42
N ILE A 99 -3.88 -9.89 -11.49
CA ILE A 99 -4.49 -9.30 -10.30
C ILE A 99 -5.44 -10.33 -9.74
N ASN A 100 -5.30 -10.64 -8.45
CA ASN A 100 -6.12 -11.62 -7.76
C ASN A 100 -7.41 -11.00 -7.20
N GLU A 101 -8.46 -11.81 -7.06
CA GLU A 101 -9.65 -11.43 -6.31
C GLU A 101 -9.28 -11.03 -4.87
N PRO A 102 -10.01 -10.08 -4.24
CA PRO A 102 -9.78 -9.66 -2.87
C PRO A 102 -10.31 -10.68 -1.86
N LEU A 103 -9.84 -11.92 -1.97
CA LEU A 103 -10.20 -13.06 -1.13
C LEU A 103 -8.95 -13.61 -0.44
N LYS A 104 -9.14 -14.49 0.55
CA LYS A 104 -8.04 -15.23 1.18
C LYS A 104 -7.36 -16.22 0.22
N GLU A 105 -8.08 -16.69 -0.79
CA GLU A 105 -7.56 -17.61 -1.78
C GLU A 105 -7.05 -16.86 -3.01
N ILE A 106 -5.88 -17.26 -3.52
CA ILE A 106 -5.30 -16.72 -4.75
C ILE A 106 -6.16 -17.19 -5.91
N LYS A 107 -7.07 -16.32 -6.36
CA LYS A 107 -7.88 -16.55 -7.55
C LYS A 107 -7.62 -15.45 -8.56
N PRO A 108 -7.09 -15.75 -9.76
CA PRO A 108 -6.82 -14.73 -10.76
C PRO A 108 -8.14 -14.10 -11.22
N PHE A 109 -8.20 -12.77 -11.18
CA PHE A 109 -9.35 -11.97 -11.62
C PHE A 109 -9.09 -11.34 -12.99
N ARG A 110 -7.91 -10.73 -13.17
CA ARG A 110 -7.57 -10.00 -14.40
C ARG A 110 -6.13 -10.27 -14.82
N GLU A 111 -5.96 -10.73 -16.06
CA GLU A 111 -4.64 -10.77 -16.69
C GLU A 111 -4.15 -9.35 -17.00
N ILE A 112 -2.88 -9.09 -16.67
CA ILE A 112 -2.15 -7.87 -16.97
C ILE A 112 -0.89 -8.23 -17.73
N ASN A 113 -0.68 -7.58 -18.86
CA ASN A 113 0.56 -7.67 -19.62
C ASN A 113 1.47 -6.48 -19.24
N LEU A 114 2.67 -6.79 -18.76
CA LEU A 114 3.70 -5.82 -18.37
C LEU A 114 4.79 -5.74 -19.42
N ASN A 115 5.20 -4.51 -19.72
CA ASN A 115 6.33 -4.20 -20.59
C ASN A 115 7.13 -3.06 -19.98
N ASN A 116 8.26 -3.36 -19.34
CA ASN A 116 9.03 -2.42 -18.51
C ASN A 116 8.14 -1.64 -17.53
N GLN A 117 7.26 -2.38 -16.84
CA GLN A 117 6.22 -1.83 -15.98
C GLN A 117 6.19 -2.52 -14.63
N SER A 118 5.70 -1.78 -13.65
CA SER A 118 5.48 -2.22 -12.28
C SER A 118 4.00 -2.15 -11.95
N ILE A 119 3.54 -3.12 -11.16
CA ILE A 119 2.22 -3.16 -10.55
C ILE A 119 2.38 -3.34 -9.04
N SER A 120 1.82 -2.43 -8.27
CA SER A 120 1.81 -2.50 -6.81
C SER A 120 0.38 -2.51 -6.29
N THR A 121 0.08 -3.40 -5.35
CA THR A 121 -1.28 -3.60 -4.85
C THR A 121 -1.36 -3.37 -3.35
N SER A 122 -2.11 -2.34 -2.95
CA SER A 122 -2.49 -2.15 -1.56
C SER A 122 -3.88 -2.73 -1.29
N SER A 123 -4.12 -3.25 -0.09
CA SER A 123 -5.40 -3.84 0.29
C SER A 123 -5.82 -3.48 1.73
N LEU A 124 -7.12 -3.39 1.96
CA LEU A 124 -7.67 -3.22 3.31
C LEU A 124 -7.87 -4.55 4.04
N TYR A 125 -7.65 -5.69 3.38
CA TYR A 125 -7.85 -7.02 3.92
C TYR A 125 -6.57 -7.82 4.22
N GLY A 126 -5.41 -7.38 3.74
CA GLY A 126 -4.15 -8.13 3.87
C GLY A 126 -3.67 -8.28 5.32
N LYS A 127 -3.34 -7.16 5.98
CA LYS A 127 -2.94 -7.11 7.40
C LYS A 127 -3.98 -6.31 8.20
N PHE A 128 -4.45 -6.87 9.31
CA PHE A 128 -5.44 -6.26 10.18
C PHE A 128 -5.28 -6.70 11.65
N ILE A 129 -5.90 -5.95 12.56
CA ILE A 129 -6.06 -6.28 13.98
C ILE A 129 -7.55 -6.32 14.34
N ASN A 130 -7.91 -7.01 15.43
CA ASN A 130 -9.25 -6.91 16.01
C ASN A 130 -9.22 -5.93 17.19
N TYR A 131 -10.09 -4.92 17.18
CA TYR A 131 -10.27 -3.96 18.27
C TYR A 131 -11.75 -3.71 18.55
N LYS A 132 -12.19 -3.86 19.80
CA LYS A 132 -13.58 -3.62 20.26
C LYS A 132 -14.63 -4.13 19.24
N SER A 133 -14.48 -5.39 18.82
CA SER A 133 -15.34 -6.09 17.84
C SER A 133 -15.26 -5.61 16.37
N VAL A 134 -14.41 -4.64 16.05
CA VAL A 134 -14.15 -4.16 14.69
C VAL A 134 -12.79 -4.65 14.20
N LYS A 135 -12.71 -4.98 12.90
CA LYS A 135 -11.42 -5.28 12.25
C LYS A 135 -10.85 -4.01 11.64
N LEU A 136 -9.62 -3.66 12.01
CA LEU A 136 -8.91 -2.47 11.51
C LEU A 136 -7.73 -2.91 10.65
N SER A 137 -7.67 -2.40 9.42
CA SER A 137 -6.55 -2.60 8.49
C SER A 137 -5.30 -1.85 8.97
N HIS A 138 -4.12 -2.31 8.54
CA HIS A 138 -2.86 -1.60 8.73
C HIS A 138 -2.76 -0.24 8.02
N ILE A 139 -3.65 0.05 7.06
CA ILE A 139 -3.65 1.32 6.35
C ILE A 139 -4.21 2.43 7.24
N ILE A 140 -3.49 3.54 7.32
CA ILE A 140 -3.87 4.74 8.10
C ILE A 140 -4.39 5.80 7.15
N ASN A 141 -5.52 6.41 7.47
CA ASN A 141 -5.95 7.63 6.80
C ASN A 141 -5.17 8.82 7.39
N PRO A 142 -4.32 9.51 6.61
CA PRO A 142 -3.47 10.57 7.14
C PRO A 142 -4.25 11.81 7.59
N LYS A 143 -5.46 12.05 7.06
CA LYS A 143 -6.32 13.18 7.46
C LYS A 143 -6.93 12.95 8.84
N THR A 144 -7.42 11.73 9.11
CA THR A 144 -8.05 11.40 10.38
C THR A 144 -7.08 10.86 11.42
N LYS A 145 -5.87 10.46 10.99
CA LYS A 145 -4.84 9.77 11.78
C LYS A 145 -5.32 8.45 12.40
N LYS A 146 -6.37 7.85 11.84
CA LYS A 146 -6.96 6.58 12.29
C LYS A 146 -6.70 5.47 11.28
N LEU A 147 -6.65 4.24 11.78
CA LEU A 147 -6.65 3.04 10.94
C LEU A 147 -7.96 2.95 10.16
N LYS A 148 -7.87 2.48 8.92
CA LYS A 148 -9.02 2.20 8.07
C LYS A 148 -9.67 0.90 8.53
N GLU A 149 -11.00 0.84 8.48
CA GLU A 149 -11.69 -0.42 8.71
C GLU A 149 -11.31 -1.46 7.65
N TYR A 150 -11.28 -2.73 8.05
CA TYR A 150 -11.13 -3.85 7.15
C TYR A 150 -12.25 -3.82 6.10
N GLN A 151 -11.87 -3.91 4.83
CA GLN A 151 -12.81 -4.10 3.72
C GLN A 151 -12.17 -5.03 2.70
N ASN A 152 -13.00 -5.79 1.98
CA ASN A 152 -12.56 -6.55 0.80
C ASN A 152 -12.37 -5.58 -0.37
N LEU A 153 -11.44 -4.63 -0.22
CA LEU A 153 -11.07 -3.58 -1.15
C LEU A 153 -9.57 -3.66 -1.41
N SER A 154 -9.17 -3.66 -2.69
CA SER A 154 -7.79 -3.50 -3.13
C SER A 154 -7.68 -2.47 -4.24
N VAL A 155 -6.50 -1.86 -4.33
CA VAL A 155 -6.10 -0.91 -5.36
C VAL A 155 -4.76 -1.36 -5.91
N SER A 156 -4.72 -1.68 -7.20
CA SER A 156 -3.50 -1.98 -7.94
C SER A 156 -3.15 -0.82 -8.85
N ILE A 157 -1.96 -0.25 -8.71
CA ILE A 157 -1.45 0.85 -9.54
C ILE A 157 -0.42 0.31 -10.52
N ILE A 158 -0.55 0.65 -11.80
CA ILE A 158 0.37 0.24 -12.86
C ILE A 158 1.13 1.47 -13.34
N SER A 159 2.47 1.41 -13.33
CA SER A 159 3.31 2.51 -13.81
C SER A 159 4.67 2.00 -14.32
N ASN A 160 5.51 2.87 -14.85
CA ASN A 160 6.87 2.52 -15.25
C ASN A 160 7.89 2.70 -14.10
N ASN A 161 7.43 3.04 -12.89
CA ASN A 161 8.28 3.29 -11.73
C ASN A 161 7.75 2.52 -10.50
N PRO A 162 8.46 1.49 -10.00
CA PRO A 162 7.98 0.67 -8.90
C PRO A 162 7.81 1.46 -7.60
N VAL A 163 8.63 2.49 -7.37
CA VAL A 163 8.50 3.38 -6.20
C VAL A 163 7.20 4.16 -6.26
N TYR A 164 6.86 4.66 -7.45
CA TYR A 164 5.65 5.43 -7.68
C TYR A 164 4.40 4.57 -7.51
N SER A 165 4.36 3.36 -8.10
CA SER A 165 3.19 2.48 -7.95
C SER A 165 2.97 2.06 -6.50
N ASP A 166 4.03 1.77 -5.75
CA ASP A 166 3.95 1.34 -4.35
C ASP A 166 3.39 2.46 -3.45
N ALA A 167 4.04 3.61 -3.48
CA ALA A 167 3.63 4.79 -2.72
C ALA A 167 2.19 5.23 -3.07
N LEU A 168 1.87 5.24 -4.36
CA LEU A 168 0.57 5.71 -4.83
C LEU A 168 -0.55 4.74 -4.48
N SER A 169 -0.32 3.42 -4.52
CA SER A 169 -1.33 2.44 -4.12
C SER A 169 -1.74 2.62 -2.66
N THR A 170 -0.76 2.88 -1.77
CA THR A 170 -0.99 3.15 -0.35
C THR A 170 -1.73 4.48 -0.15
N ALA A 171 -1.28 5.53 -0.84
CA ALA A 171 -1.91 6.85 -0.74
C ALA A 171 -3.37 6.81 -1.17
N ILE A 172 -3.66 6.18 -2.31
CA ILE A 172 -5.02 6.11 -2.87
C ILE A 172 -5.93 5.26 -1.97
N ILE A 173 -5.51 4.09 -1.51
CA ILE A 173 -6.40 3.24 -0.69
C ILE A 173 -6.72 3.87 0.67
N SER A 174 -5.90 4.81 1.14
CA SER A 174 -6.18 5.59 2.36
C SER A 174 -7.36 6.56 2.19
N MET A 175 -7.66 7.01 0.97
CA MET A 175 -8.76 7.95 0.64
C MET A 175 -10.15 7.29 0.78
N SER A 176 -11.22 8.10 0.84
CA SER A 176 -12.58 7.57 0.63
C SER A 176 -12.72 6.99 -0.78
N VAL A 177 -13.75 6.17 -1.03
CA VAL A 177 -13.96 5.58 -2.37
C VAL A 177 -14.20 6.69 -3.41
N ASP A 178 -15.00 7.70 -3.08
CA ASP A 178 -15.30 8.79 -4.00
C ASP A 178 -14.06 9.63 -4.30
N GLU A 179 -13.30 9.99 -3.27
CA GLU A 179 -12.01 10.72 -3.41
C GLU A 179 -11.01 9.92 -4.27
N MET A 180 -10.93 8.60 -4.06
CA MET A 180 -10.08 7.70 -4.84
C MET A 180 -10.45 7.73 -6.33
N LEU A 181 -11.74 7.57 -6.64
CA LEU A 181 -12.22 7.53 -8.02
C LEU A 181 -12.00 8.87 -8.73
N GLU A 182 -12.29 9.98 -8.05
CA GLU A 182 -12.02 11.33 -8.56
C GLU A 182 -10.52 11.53 -8.81
N PHE A 183 -9.68 11.20 -7.83
CA PHE A 183 -8.23 11.37 -7.91
C PHE A 183 -7.62 10.56 -9.06
N ILE A 184 -8.03 9.29 -9.23
CA ILE A 184 -7.57 8.42 -10.32
C ILE A 184 -7.97 9.01 -11.67
N SER A 185 -9.24 9.41 -11.82
CA SER A 185 -9.77 9.95 -13.07
C SER A 185 -9.06 11.26 -13.46
N LYS A 186 -8.98 12.22 -12.52
CA LYS A 186 -8.38 13.53 -12.72
C LYS A 186 -6.90 13.44 -13.11
N ASN A 187 -6.15 12.52 -12.51
CA ASN A 187 -4.72 12.37 -12.75
C ASN A 187 -4.39 11.31 -13.81
N LYS A 188 -5.41 10.72 -14.48
CA LYS A 188 -5.26 9.70 -15.52
C LYS A 188 -4.38 8.52 -15.07
N ILE A 189 -4.57 8.08 -13.82
CA ILE A 189 -3.76 7.01 -13.23
C ILE A 189 -4.26 5.66 -13.75
N LYS A 190 -3.34 4.84 -14.27
CA LYS A 190 -3.65 3.46 -14.66
C LYS A 190 -3.80 2.60 -13.39
N ALA A 191 -5.04 2.29 -13.05
CA ALA A 191 -5.38 1.56 -11.82
C ALA A 191 -6.41 0.46 -12.08
N VAL A 192 -6.41 -0.54 -11.20
CA VAL A 192 -7.49 -1.52 -11.06
C VAL A 192 -7.96 -1.49 -9.62
N ILE A 193 -9.26 -1.31 -9.42
CA ILE A 193 -9.89 -1.26 -8.09
C ILE A 193 -10.83 -2.45 -8.00
N LEU A 194 -10.68 -3.27 -6.98
CA LEU A 194 -11.57 -4.39 -6.70
C LEU A 194 -12.22 -4.19 -5.34
N LYS A 195 -13.55 -4.16 -5.31
CA LYS A 195 -14.34 -4.09 -4.08
C LYS A 195 -15.39 -5.18 -4.09
N LYS A 196 -15.34 -6.13 -3.15
CA LYS A 196 -16.43 -7.09 -2.96
C LYS A 196 -17.57 -6.43 -2.19
N LEU A 197 -18.74 -6.37 -2.80
CA LEU A 197 -19.96 -5.91 -2.14
C LEU A 197 -20.47 -7.01 -1.21
N VAL A 198 -20.70 -6.68 0.06
CA VAL A 198 -21.39 -7.59 0.98
C VAL A 198 -22.88 -7.44 0.74
N THR A 199 -23.48 -8.40 0.05
CA THR A 199 -24.94 -8.51 -0.02
C THR A 199 -25.45 -8.93 1.35
N LYS A 200 -26.22 -8.06 2.02
CA LYS A 200 -27.07 -8.50 3.14
C LYS A 200 -28.08 -9.49 2.55
N ASN A 201 -28.03 -10.76 2.97
CA ASN A 201 -29.12 -11.68 2.69
C ASN A 201 -30.41 -11.06 3.25
N ARG A 202 -31.37 -10.76 2.36
CA ARG A 202 -32.75 -10.41 2.71
C ARG A 202 -33.57 -11.65 3.13
N ASN A 203 -32.96 -12.56 3.88
CA ASN A 203 -33.65 -13.74 4.42
C ASN A 203 -33.55 -13.64 5.94
N ASN A 204 -34.47 -12.85 6.52
CA ASN A 204 -34.99 -12.91 7.88
C ASN A 204 -36.01 -11.75 8.00
N LEU A 205 -37.17 -11.94 7.37
CA LEU A 205 -38.44 -11.33 7.72
C LEU A 205 -39.41 -12.48 8.01
#